data_AF-A0A7X5U641-F1
#
_entry.id   AF-A0A7X5U641-F1
#
_cell.length_a   1.000
_cell.length_b   1.000
_cell.length_c   1.000
_cell.angle_alpha   90.00
_cell.angle_beta   90.00
_cell.angle_gamma   90.00
#
_symmetry.space_group_name_H-M   'P 1'
#
loop_
_entity.id
_entity.type
_entity.pdbx_description
1 polymer ?
#
loop_
_entity_poly.entity_id
_entity_poly.type
_entity_poly.pdbx_seq_one_letter_code
_entity_poly.pdbx_strand_id
1 'polypeptide(L)'
;MNRVTRGQCGAVICAAVNIAAFAHPGSAAADEVVTYEVVSDTVAVANIEYQDATGRRTVEGATLPWRIDAPARAVLDPPPMGSQVRADWRPSAAPTRWVSVRIVYRGKVICQNTLDVGDAACYGATPRIT
;
A
#
# COMPACT_ATOMS: atom_id res chain seq x y z
N MET A 1 42.62 -12.81 -79.19
CA MET A 1 41.39 -13.51 -79.63
C MET A 1 40.28 -13.24 -78.61
N ASN A 2 39.02 -13.20 -79.05
CA ASN A 2 37.93 -12.65 -78.25
C ASN A 2 37.26 -13.69 -77.33
N ARG A 3 36.73 -13.24 -76.20
CA ARG A 3 35.30 -13.44 -75.83
C ARG A 3 34.86 -12.44 -74.77
N VAL A 4 33.59 -12.05 -74.84
CA VAL A 4 32.92 -11.06 -73.98
C VAL A 4 31.53 -11.58 -73.62
N THR A 5 31.18 -11.60 -72.33
CA THR A 5 29.81 -11.61 -71.74
C THR A 5 29.98 -11.50 -70.21
N ARG A 6 29.51 -10.44 -69.53
CA ARG A 6 28.12 -10.08 -69.15
C ARG A 6 27.57 -10.85 -67.93
N GLY A 7 27.14 -10.07 -66.93
CA GLY A 7 26.04 -10.40 -66.00
C GLY A 7 26.44 -10.99 -64.65
N GLN A 8 25.74 -10.72 -63.54
CA GLN A 8 24.58 -9.84 -63.31
C GLN A 8 24.58 -9.33 -61.85
N CYS A 9 23.82 -8.27 -61.55
CA CYS A 9 23.66 -7.79 -60.18
C CYS A 9 22.80 -8.76 -59.34
N GLY A 10 23.38 -9.34 -58.28
CA GLY A 10 22.63 -10.01 -57.21
C GLY A 10 22.33 -9.02 -56.08
N ALA A 11 21.18 -8.36 -56.11
CA ALA A 11 20.77 -7.44 -55.05
C ALA A 11 20.35 -8.22 -53.79
N VAL A 12 21.21 -8.25 -52.77
CA VAL A 12 20.93 -8.90 -51.49
C VAL A 12 19.99 -8.03 -50.65
N ILE A 13 18.68 -8.23 -50.81
CA ILE A 13 17.64 -7.59 -50.00
C ILE A 13 17.53 -8.34 -48.67
N CYS A 14 18.41 -8.02 -47.71
CA CYS A 14 18.24 -8.44 -46.33
C CYS A 14 17.06 -7.70 -45.70
N ALA A 15 15.88 -8.32 -45.71
CA ALA A 15 14.70 -7.79 -45.04
C ALA A 15 14.88 -7.81 -43.50
N ALA A 16 15.29 -6.67 -42.94
CA ALA A 16 15.44 -6.49 -41.50
C ALA A 16 14.06 -6.45 -40.82
N VAL A 17 13.58 -7.61 -40.36
CA VAL A 17 12.36 -7.72 -39.55
C VAL A 17 12.59 -7.01 -38.22
N ASN A 18 12.12 -5.77 -38.13
CA ASN A 18 12.20 -4.96 -36.93
C ASN A 18 11.14 -5.46 -35.94
N ILE A 19 11.54 -6.41 -35.09
CA ILE A 19 10.71 -6.85 -33.96
C ILE A 19 10.65 -5.68 -32.98
N ALA A 20 9.56 -4.92 -33.03
CA ALA A 20 9.27 -3.86 -32.08
C ALA A 20 9.01 -4.48 -30.70
N ALA A 21 10.07 -4.61 -29.91
CA ALA A 21 9.97 -5.06 -28.52
C ALA A 21 9.18 -4.02 -27.73
N PHE A 22 7.91 -4.34 -27.43
CA PHE A 22 7.07 -3.55 -26.54
C PHE A 22 7.62 -3.64 -25.11
N ALA A 23 8.64 -2.83 -24.83
CA ALA A 23 9.14 -2.56 -23.50
C ALA A 23 8.02 -1.89 -22.70
N HIS A 24 7.21 -2.70 -22.03
CA HIS A 24 6.22 -2.22 -21.08
C HIS A 24 6.99 -1.50 -19.98
N PRO A 25 6.74 -0.20 -19.74
CA PRO A 25 7.28 0.46 -18.56
C PRO A 25 6.61 -0.18 -17.35
N GLY A 26 7.29 -1.16 -16.76
CA GLY A 26 6.89 -1.73 -15.48
C GLY A 26 6.82 -0.59 -14.47
N SER A 27 5.61 -0.18 -14.11
CA SER A 27 5.40 0.92 -13.18
C SER A 27 5.91 0.48 -11.81
N ALA A 28 7.15 0.86 -11.49
CA ALA A 28 7.65 0.88 -10.13
C ALA A 28 6.81 1.91 -9.37
N ALA A 29 5.65 1.45 -8.86
CA ALA A 29 4.80 2.24 -7.99
C ALA A 29 5.65 2.62 -6.78
N ALA A 30 5.95 3.91 -6.65
CA ALA A 30 6.64 4.42 -5.49
C ALA A 30 5.74 4.21 -4.28
N ASP A 31 6.27 3.58 -3.23
CA ASP A 31 5.51 3.31 -2.00
C ASP A 31 4.97 4.64 -1.44
N GLU A 32 3.65 4.73 -1.30
CA GLU A 32 2.98 5.96 -0.87
C GLU A 32 2.94 6.07 0.65
N VAL A 33 3.07 7.29 1.18
CA VAL A 33 2.99 7.50 2.64
C VAL A 33 1.52 7.57 3.09
N VAL A 34 1.20 6.75 4.09
CA VAL A 34 -0.06 6.75 4.82
C VAL A 34 0.21 6.96 6.31
N THR A 35 -0.58 7.83 6.94
CA THR A 35 -0.59 7.98 8.40
C THR A 35 -1.54 6.97 9.02
N TYR A 36 -1.09 6.28 10.06
CA TYR A 36 -1.96 5.56 10.99
C TYR A 36 -2.02 6.28 12.33
N GLU A 37 -3.21 6.34 12.92
CA GLU A 37 -3.43 6.93 14.25
C GLU A 37 -4.33 6.03 15.10
N VAL A 38 -4.06 6.00 16.40
CA VAL A 38 -4.87 5.32 17.40
C VAL A 38 -4.99 6.24 18.60
N VAL A 39 -6.21 6.68 18.92
CA VAL A 39 -6.46 7.71 19.95
C VAL A 39 -7.54 7.28 20.94
N SER A 40 -7.35 7.66 22.21
CA SER A 40 -8.32 7.53 23.29
C SER A 40 -7.94 8.48 24.42
N ASP A 41 -8.95 9.08 25.06
CA ASP A 41 -8.78 9.86 26.29
C ASP A 41 -8.91 9.01 27.57
N THR A 42 -9.23 7.71 27.44
CA THR A 42 -9.58 6.82 28.57
C THR A 42 -8.84 5.49 28.60
N VAL A 43 -8.31 5.04 27.45
CA VAL A 43 -7.49 3.84 27.30
C VAL A 43 -6.05 4.28 27.08
N ALA A 44 -5.20 4.09 28.09
CA ALA A 44 -3.82 4.57 28.04
C ALA A 44 -2.88 3.71 27.17
N VAL A 45 -3.24 2.45 26.91
CA VAL A 45 -2.38 1.46 26.23
C VAL A 45 -3.22 0.53 25.35
N ALA A 46 -2.75 0.25 24.14
CA ALA A 46 -3.31 -0.76 23.25
C ALA A 46 -2.19 -1.53 22.51
N ASN A 47 -2.48 -2.76 22.07
CA ASN A 47 -1.66 -3.48 21.10
C ASN A 47 -2.09 -3.06 19.69
N ILE A 48 -1.15 -2.71 18.83
CA ILE A 48 -1.45 -2.15 17.50
C ILE A 48 -0.83 -3.04 16.42
N GLU A 49 -1.63 -3.42 15.42
CA GLU A 49 -1.12 -3.97 14.15
C GLU A 49 -1.32 -2.94 13.02
N TYR A 50 -0.36 -2.82 12.11
CA TYR A 50 -0.51 -2.03 10.88
C TYR A 50 0.20 -2.67 9.69
N GLN A 51 -0.10 -2.23 8.46
CA GLN A 51 0.62 -2.68 7.25
C GLN A 51 1.57 -1.58 6.76
N ASP A 52 2.81 -1.94 6.45
CA ASP A 52 3.75 -1.11 5.69
C ASP A 52 4.20 -1.82 4.39
N ALA A 53 5.03 -1.18 3.58
CA ALA A 53 5.51 -1.71 2.31
C ALA A 53 6.38 -2.99 2.43
N THR A 54 6.76 -3.39 3.64
CA THR A 54 7.45 -4.65 3.94
C THR A 54 6.52 -5.72 4.57
N GLY A 55 5.27 -5.36 4.88
CA GLY A 55 4.23 -6.25 5.37
C GLY A 55 3.65 -5.80 6.73
N ARG A 56 3.11 -6.76 7.49
CA ARG A 56 2.48 -6.46 8.78
C ARG A 56 3.53 -6.14 9.84
N ARG A 57 3.27 -5.07 10.59
CA ARG A 57 3.99 -4.66 11.80
C ARG A 57 3.08 -4.77 13.02
N THR A 58 3.69 -5.03 14.18
CA THR A 58 3.02 -5.11 15.47
C THR A 58 3.76 -4.24 16.47
N VAL A 59 3.02 -3.50 17.29
CA VAL A 59 3.52 -2.71 18.43
C VAL A 59 2.73 -3.14 19.66
N GLU A 60 3.37 -3.95 20.51
CA GLU A 60 2.80 -4.37 21.78
C GLU A 60 2.89 -3.23 22.81
N GLY A 61 1.85 -3.06 23.62
CA GLY A 61 1.85 -2.07 24.71
C GLY A 61 2.01 -0.61 24.28
N ALA A 62 1.55 -0.23 23.08
CA ALA A 62 1.65 1.14 22.58
C ALA A 62 0.84 2.11 23.45
N THR A 63 1.51 3.15 23.98
CA THR A 63 0.87 4.24 24.73
C THR A 63 0.03 5.11 23.79
N LEU A 64 -1.21 5.40 24.18
CA LEU A 64 -2.10 6.28 23.41
C LEU A 64 -1.99 7.74 23.91
N PRO A 65 -2.15 8.75 23.03
CA PRO A 65 -2.37 8.64 21.58
C PRO A 65 -1.10 8.18 20.84
N TRP A 66 -1.27 7.25 19.89
CA TRP A 66 -0.21 6.72 19.04
C TRP A 66 -0.41 7.17 17.59
N ARG A 67 0.69 7.46 16.90
CA ARG A 67 0.71 7.85 15.48
C ARG A 67 2.00 7.37 14.81
N ILE A 68 1.89 6.93 13.56
CA ILE A 68 3.05 6.71 12.68
C ILE A 68 2.71 7.13 11.25
N ASP A 69 3.71 7.59 10.50
CA ASP A 69 3.63 7.76 9.05
C ASP A 69 4.45 6.62 8.41
N ALA A 70 3.81 5.78 7.59
CA ALA A 70 4.37 4.54 7.05
C ALA A 70 4.28 4.49 5.51
N PRO A 71 5.27 3.92 4.81
CA PRO A 71 5.17 3.63 3.38
C PRO A 71 4.22 2.44 3.16
N ALA A 72 3.40 2.47 2.12
CA ALA A 72 2.48 1.38 1.74
C ALA A 72 2.39 1.26 0.20
N ARG A 73 2.30 0.01 -0.30
CA ARG A 73 2.43 -0.27 -1.74
C ARG A 73 1.23 0.16 -2.56
N ALA A 74 0.03 -0.02 -2.02
CA ALA A 74 -1.23 0.35 -2.65
C ALA A 74 -2.24 0.72 -1.57
N VAL A 75 -2.23 1.98 -1.12
CA VAL A 75 -2.95 2.43 0.10
C VAL A 75 -4.44 2.06 0.09
N LEU A 76 -5.08 2.07 -1.08
CA LEU A 76 -6.51 1.84 -1.26
C LEU A 76 -6.87 0.39 -1.67
N ASP A 77 -5.89 -0.50 -1.81
CA ASP A 77 -6.12 -1.92 -2.11
C ASP A 77 -6.45 -2.72 -0.83
N PRO A 78 -6.94 -3.98 -0.93
CA PRO A 78 -7.06 -4.87 0.21
C PRO A 78 -5.69 -5.29 0.79
N PRO A 79 -5.61 -5.62 2.09
CA PRO A 79 -4.43 -6.28 2.66
C PRO A 79 -4.09 -7.59 1.92
N PRO A 80 -2.80 -7.98 1.81
CA PRO A 80 -1.66 -7.42 2.54
C PRO A 80 -1.00 -6.19 1.89
N MET A 81 -1.38 -5.81 0.66
CA MET A 81 -0.80 -4.64 -0.03
C MET A 81 -1.44 -3.31 0.40
N GLY A 82 -2.70 -3.40 0.83
CA GLY A 82 -3.54 -2.34 1.36
C GLY A 82 -3.09 -1.71 2.66
N SER A 83 -3.44 -0.43 2.85
CA SER A 83 -3.31 0.19 4.16
C SER A 83 -4.33 -0.40 5.15
N GLN A 84 -3.87 -0.66 6.36
CA GLN A 84 -4.65 -1.29 7.43
C GLN A 84 -4.07 -0.89 8.79
N VAL A 85 -4.93 -0.63 9.76
CA VAL A 85 -4.56 -0.49 11.17
C VAL A 85 -5.59 -1.21 12.05
N ARG A 86 -5.13 -1.83 13.13
CA ARG A 86 -5.94 -2.46 14.17
C ARG A 86 -5.41 -2.03 15.54
N ALA A 87 -6.30 -1.78 16.49
CA ALA A 87 -5.99 -1.66 17.91
C ALA A 87 -6.77 -2.72 18.69
N ASP A 88 -6.10 -3.38 19.63
CA ASP A 88 -6.67 -4.29 20.63
C ASP A 88 -6.34 -3.76 22.03
N TRP A 89 -7.37 -3.56 22.84
CA TRP A 89 -7.26 -3.13 24.24
C TRP A 89 -8.16 -3.97 25.16
N ARG A 90 -8.55 -5.18 24.74
CA ARG A 90 -9.53 -6.04 25.43
C ARG A 90 -9.28 -6.22 26.93
N PRO A 91 -8.03 -6.35 27.44
CA PRO A 91 -7.77 -6.43 28.89
C PRO A 91 -8.20 -5.20 29.71
N SER A 92 -8.51 -4.08 29.05
CA SER A 92 -8.91 -2.80 29.67
C SER A 92 -10.29 -2.30 29.25
N ALA A 93 -10.96 -3.01 28.33
CA ALA A 93 -12.20 -2.60 27.69
C ALA A 93 -13.38 -2.54 28.67
N ALA A 94 -14.22 -1.53 28.50
CA ALA A 94 -15.44 -1.30 29.28
C ALA A 94 -16.35 -0.35 28.51
N PRO A 95 -17.66 -0.27 28.82
CA PRO A 95 -18.52 0.77 28.28
C PRO A 95 -17.89 2.16 28.46
N THR A 96 -17.98 2.99 27.42
CA THR A 96 -17.36 4.31 27.28
C THR A 96 -15.82 4.36 27.23
N ARG A 97 -15.11 3.23 27.37
CA ARG A 97 -13.65 3.14 27.09
C ARG A 97 -13.39 2.92 25.60
N TRP A 98 -13.71 3.95 24.83
CA TRP A 98 -13.55 3.97 23.38
C TRP A 98 -12.08 4.08 22.97
N VAL A 99 -11.75 3.50 21.82
CA VAL A 99 -10.55 3.81 21.03
C VAL A 99 -11.01 4.11 19.60
N SER A 100 -10.47 5.16 19.00
CA SER A 100 -10.68 5.50 17.60
C SER A 100 -9.41 5.19 16.80
N VAL A 101 -9.53 4.34 15.78
CA VAL A 101 -8.44 4.05 14.83
C VAL A 101 -8.67 4.85 13.54
N ARG A 102 -7.62 5.48 13.01
CA ARG A 102 -7.67 6.31 11.79
C ARG A 102 -6.62 5.90 10.77
N ILE A 103 -6.98 6.04 9.50
CA ILE A 103 -6.08 6.02 8.34
C ILE A 103 -6.21 7.38 7.65
N VAL A 104 -5.12 8.15 7.59
CA VAL A 104 -5.06 9.45 6.91
C VAL A 104 -4.11 9.36 5.72
N TYR A 105 -4.59 9.69 4.53
CA TYR A 105 -3.86 9.58 3.28
C TYR A 105 -4.04 10.87 2.47
N ARG A 106 -2.93 11.42 1.95
CA ARG A 106 -2.89 12.71 1.24
C ARG A 106 -3.66 13.83 1.99
N GLY A 107 -3.51 13.87 3.32
CA GLY A 107 -4.14 14.85 4.21
C GLY A 107 -5.64 14.64 4.50
N LYS A 108 -6.24 13.52 4.07
CA LYS A 108 -7.66 13.19 4.30
C LYS A 108 -7.82 11.93 5.12
N VAL A 109 -8.71 11.93 6.09
CA VAL A 109 -9.16 10.69 6.77
C VAL A 109 -9.88 9.85 5.73
N ILE A 110 -9.32 8.70 5.37
CA ILE A 110 -9.96 7.73 4.46
C ILE A 110 -10.67 6.61 5.22
N CYS A 111 -10.23 6.31 6.45
CA CYS A 111 -10.97 5.46 7.37
C CYS A 111 -10.87 6.00 8.80
N GLN A 112 -11.99 6.00 9.53
CA GLN A 112 -12.09 6.14 10.98
C GLN A 112 -13.11 5.13 11.51
N ASN A 113 -12.74 4.42 12.58
CA ASN A 113 -13.62 3.47 13.26
C ASN A 113 -13.43 3.58 14.78
N THR A 114 -14.47 4.01 15.48
CA THR A 114 -14.49 4.28 16.92
C THR A 114 -15.39 3.28 17.63
N LEU A 115 -14.83 2.50 18.58
CA LEU A 115 -15.52 1.43 19.30
C LEU A 115 -15.03 1.38 20.75
N ASP A 116 -15.82 0.84 21.68
CA ASP A 116 -15.45 0.61 23.09
C ASP A 116 -15.38 -0.89 23.48
N VAL A 117 -15.60 -1.79 22.52
CA VAL A 117 -15.66 -3.26 22.72
C VAL A 117 -14.30 -3.96 22.86
N GLY A 118 -13.20 -3.21 22.97
CA GLY A 118 -11.84 -3.75 23.13
C GLY A 118 -11.09 -4.07 21.83
N ASP A 119 -11.71 -3.91 20.67
CA ASP A 119 -11.09 -4.14 19.37
C ASP A 119 -11.64 -3.17 18.31
N ALA A 120 -10.76 -2.57 17.50
CA ALA A 120 -11.13 -1.71 16.39
C ALA A 120 -10.14 -1.87 15.23
N ALA A 121 -10.64 -1.87 14.00
CA ALA A 121 -9.83 -1.97 12.79
C ALA A 121 -10.35 -1.03 11.68
N CYS A 122 -9.43 -0.57 10.84
CA CYS A 122 -9.67 0.22 9.65
C CYS A 122 -8.88 -0.34 8.45
N TYR A 123 -9.41 -0.13 7.24
CA TYR A 123 -8.88 -0.65 5.98
C TYR A 123 -9.01 0.43 4.90
N GLY A 124 -7.93 0.75 4.16
CA GLY A 124 -7.97 1.76 3.10
C GLY A 124 -8.93 1.41 1.95
N ALA A 125 -9.07 0.12 1.63
CA ALA A 125 -10.03 -0.40 0.65
C ALA A 125 -11.52 -0.27 1.05
N THR A 126 -11.83 0.11 2.28
CA THR A 126 -13.22 0.23 2.75
C THR A 126 -13.42 1.55 3.47
N PRO A 127 -13.54 2.68 2.73
CA PRO A 127 -13.73 3.98 3.33
C PRO A 127 -14.98 4.03 4.21
N ARG A 128 -14.76 4.37 5.48
CA ARG A 128 -15.79 4.49 6.53
C ARG A 128 -15.35 5.55 7.51
N ILE A 129 -16.25 6.41 7.96
CA ILE A 129 -15.96 7.39 9.02
C ILE A 129 -17.07 7.26 10.07
N THR A 130 -16.72 6.70 11.22
CA THR A 130 -17.56 6.56 12.42
C THR A 130 -16.68 6.67 13.66
#